data_AF-A0A8T7L597-F1
#
_entry.id   AF-A0A8T7L597-F1
#
_cell.length_a   1.000
_cell.length_b   1.000
_cell.length_c   1.000
_cell.angle_alpha   90.00
_cell.angle_beta   90.00
_cell.angle_gamma   90.00
#
_symmetry.space_group_name_H-M   'P 1'
#
loop_
_entity.id
_entity.type
_entity.pdbx_description
1 polymer ?
#
loop_
_entity_poly.entity_id
_entity_poly.type
_entity_poly.pdbx_seq_one_letter_code
_entity_poly.pdbx_strand_id
1 'polypeptide(L)' 'MIRWLADEQLNGLLRRYYGGEAGLWPVIRDSVAAELRRRGVEGARHIRFRRLEDGYEVIIDDAAGYEVE' A
#
# COMPACT_ATOMS: atom_id res chain seq x y z
N MET A 1 -1.91 3.77 -12.80
CA MET A 1 -2.02 4.29 -11.42
C MET A 1 -3.32 3.83 -10.78
N ILE A 2 -3.24 3.09 -9.67
CA ILE A 2 -4.40 2.57 -8.91
C ILE A 2 -4.34 3.19 -7.52
N ARG A 3 -5.47 3.68 -7.01
CA ARG A 3 -5.56 4.25 -5.66
C ARG A 3 -6.78 3.75 -4.92
N TRP A 4 -6.65 3.55 -3.63
CA TRP A 4 -7.77 3.20 -2.76
C TRP A 4 -7.53 3.65 -1.33
N LEU A 5 -8.62 3.79 -0.57
CA LEU A 5 -8.55 4.05 0.86
C LEU A 5 -8.12 2.78 1.59
N ALA A 6 -7.14 2.91 2.48
CA ALA A 6 -6.79 1.83 3.40
C ALA A 6 -7.99 1.49 4.28
N ASP A 7 -8.22 0.21 4.49
CA ASP A 7 -9.16 -0.29 5.50
C ASP A 7 -8.67 -0.01 6.93
N GLU A 8 -9.54 -0.19 7.93
CA GLU A 8 -9.23 0.10 9.33
C GLU A 8 -7.99 -0.66 9.84
N GLN A 9 -7.79 -1.90 9.37
CA GLN A 9 -6.65 -2.71 9.77
C GLN A 9 -5.33 -2.13 9.21
N LEU A 10 -5.30 -1.82 7.90
CA LEU A 10 -4.15 -1.20 7.26
C LEU A 10 -3.87 0.22 7.80
N ASN A 11 -4.92 0.99 8.10
CA ASN A 11 -4.79 2.29 8.76
C ASN A 11 -4.12 2.17 10.13
N GLY A 12 -4.50 1.17 10.94
CA GLY A 12 -3.88 0.91 12.23
C GLY A 12 -2.39 0.58 12.10
N LEU A 13 -2.02 -0.26 11.13
CA LEU A 13 -0.62 -0.61 10.86
C LEU A 13 0.19 0.62 10.41
N LEU A 14 -0.34 1.42 9.49
CA LEU A 14 0.32 2.62 9.00
C LEU A 14 0.50 3.67 10.10
N ARG A 15 -0.50 3.85 10.99
CA ARG A 15 -0.37 4.75 12.15
C ARG A 15 0.79 4.33 13.07
N ARG A 16 0.95 3.04 13.35
CA ARG A 16 2.05 2.54 14.19
C ARG A 16 3.41 2.63 13.48
N TYR A 17 3.44 2.29 12.19
CA TYR A 17 4.64 2.36 11.38
C TYR A 17 5.19 3.79 11.28
N TYR A 18 4.33 4.76 10.94
CA TYR A 18 4.70 6.18 10.94
C TYR A 18 4.87 6.75 12.37
N GLY A 19 4.35 6.07 13.38
CA GLY A 19 4.58 6.36 14.80
C GLY A 19 5.92 5.87 15.35
N GLY A 20 6.73 5.16 14.55
CA GLY A 20 8.07 4.71 14.93
C GLY A 20 8.17 3.22 15.30
N GLU A 21 7.08 2.45 15.17
CA GLU A 21 7.13 0.99 15.37
C GLU A 21 7.80 0.31 14.18
N ALA A 22 9.03 -0.17 14.40
CA ALA A 22 9.81 -0.88 13.40
C ALA A 22 9.25 -2.30 13.15
N GLY A 23 9.51 -2.85 11.96
CA GLY A 23 9.14 -4.23 11.62
C GLY A 23 7.70 -4.42 11.12
N LEU A 24 6.90 -3.36 11.02
CA LEU A 24 5.54 -3.42 10.48
C LEU A 24 5.47 -3.44 8.95
N TRP A 25 6.54 -3.02 8.28
CA TRP A 25 6.63 -2.99 6.81
C TRP A 25 6.24 -4.31 6.12
N PRO A 26 6.76 -5.49 6.52
CA PRO A 26 6.36 -6.75 5.91
C PRO A 26 4.86 -7.04 6.05
N VAL A 27 4.23 -6.65 7.17
CA VAL A 27 2.79 -6.84 7.41
C VAL A 27 1.95 -5.90 6.54
N ILE A 28 2.35 -4.62 6.46
CA ILE A 28 1.74 -3.63 5.58
C ILE A 28 1.82 -4.08 4.12
N ARG A 29 3.00 -4.57 3.70
CA ARG A 29 3.22 -5.07 2.34
C ARG A 29 2.34 -6.27 2.03
N ASP A 30 2.21 -7.22 2.95
CA ASP A 30 1.36 -8.40 2.76
C ASP A 30 -0.13 -8.02 2.63
N SER A 31 -0.61 -7.11 3.47
CA SER A 31 -1.96 -6.56 3.41
C SER A 31 -2.24 -5.88 2.05
N VAL A 32 -1.31 -5.03 1.58
CA VAL A 32 -1.42 -4.39 0.26
C VAL A 32 -1.35 -5.42 -0.87
N ALA A 33 -0.47 -6.43 -0.78
CA ALA A 33 -0.37 -7.50 -1.78
C ALA A 33 -1.63 -8.36 -1.87
N ALA A 34 -2.27 -8.67 -0.74
CA ALA A 34 -3.55 -9.39 -0.71
C ALA A 34 -4.67 -8.56 -1.37
N GLU A 35 -4.70 -7.26 -1.13
CA GLU A 35 -5.65 -6.34 -1.76
C GLU A 35 -5.41 -6.20 -3.27
N LEU A 36 -4.15 -6.08 -3.69
CA LEU A 36 -3.76 -6.09 -5.11
C LEU A 36 -4.21 -7.37 -5.80
N ARG A 37 -3.97 -8.54 -5.19
CA ARG A 37 -4.40 -9.83 -5.71
C ARG A 37 -5.93 -9.92 -5.80
N ARG A 38 -6.66 -9.42 -4.79
CA ARG A 38 -8.13 -9.33 -4.84
C ARG A 38 -8.64 -8.47 -5.98
N ARG A 39 -7.90 -7.41 -6.34
CA ARG A 39 -8.21 -6.51 -7.45
C ARG A 39 -7.73 -7.02 -8.82
N GLY A 40 -7.07 -8.17 -8.86
CA GLY A 40 -6.49 -8.72 -10.09
C GLY A 40 -5.30 -7.90 -10.61
N VAL A 41 -4.62 -7.16 -9.72
CA VAL A 41 -3.47 -6.33 -10.06
C VAL A 41 -2.19 -7.11 -9.74
N GLU A 42 -1.45 -7.47 -10.78
CA GLU A 42 -0.15 -8.12 -10.65
C GLU A 42 0.98 -7.11 -10.91
N GLY A 43 2.12 -7.27 -10.24
CA GLY A 43 3.33 -6.49 -10.55
C GLY A 43 3.37 -5.06 -10.04
N ALA A 44 2.57 -4.69 -9.02
CA ALA A 44 2.65 -3.37 -8.39
C ALA A 44 4.08 -3.09 -7.87
N ARG A 45 4.79 -2.16 -8.52
CA ARG A 45 6.21 -1.88 -8.24
C ARG A 45 6.41 -0.80 -7.20
N HIS A 46 5.57 0.24 -7.21
CA HIS A 46 5.69 1.38 -6.31
C HIS A 46 4.42 1.58 -5.48
N ILE A 47 4.50 1.19 -4.21
CA ILE A 47 3.47 1.44 -3.20
C ILE A 47 3.82 2.75 -2.48
N ARG A 48 2.93 3.73 -2.57
CA ARG A 48 2.96 4.97 -1.79
C ARG A 48 1.77 5.01 -0.86
N PHE A 49 1.98 5.61 0.31
CA PHE A 49 0.92 5.89 1.26
C PHE A 49 0.82 7.40 1.43
N ARG A 50 -0.38 7.94 1.27
CA ARG A 50 -0.67 9.34 1.51
C ARG A 50 -1.55 9.46 2.73
N ARG A 51 -1.14 10.25 3.71
CA ARG A 51 -1.97 10.55 4.88
C ARG A 51 -3.14 11.45 4.48
N LEU A 52 -4.33 11.07 4.92
CA LEU A 52 -5.59 11.81 4.83
C LEU A 52 -6.04 12.22 6.25
N GLU A 53 -7.11 13.00 6.35
CA GLU A 53 -7.68 13.42 7.64
C GLU A 53 -8.17 12.23 8.47
N ASP A 54 -8.80 11.25 7.83
CA ASP A 54 -9.41 10.09 8.51
C ASP A 54 -8.58 8.79 8.40
N GLY A 55 -7.50 8.78 7.63
CA GLY A 55 -6.73 7.56 7.40
C GLY A 55 -5.59 7.72 6.41
N TYR A 56 -5.35 6.68 5.61
CA TYR A 56 -4.33 6.67 4.56
C TYR A 56 -4.94 6.24 3.23
N GLU A 57 -4.51 6.90 2.16
CA GLU A 57 -4.72 6.46 0.80
C GLU A 57 -3.50 5.63 0.34
N VAL A 58 -3.76 4.45 -0.19
CA VAL A 58 -2.76 3.63 -0.87
C VAL A 58 -2.75 4.02 -2.34
N ILE A 59 -1.57 4.36 -2.85
CA ILE A 59 -1.35 4.79 -4.22
C ILE A 59 -0.31 3.86 -4.86
N ILE A 60 -0.68 3.23 -5.96
CA ILE A 60 0.16 2.35 -6.76
C ILE A 60 0.45 3.05 -8.08
N ASP A 61 1.68 3.54 -8.24
CA ASP A 61 2.06 4.37 -9.37
C ASP A 61 2.34 3.55 -10.64
N ASP A 62 2.83 2.32 -10.48
CA ASP A 62 3.24 1.47 -11.60
C ASP A 62 2.68 0.05 -11.42
N ALA A 63 1.61 -0.24 -12.16
CA ALA A 63 1.10 -1.59 -12.41
C ALA A 63 1.33 -2.00 -13.87
N ALA A 64 2.08 -1.19 -14.63
CA ALA A 64 2.47 -1.47 -16.00
C ALA A 64 3.92 -1.95 -15.97
N GLY A 65 4.23 -2.97 -16.78
CA GLY A 65 5.56 -3.54 -16.85
C GLY A 65 6.62 -2.48 -17.13
N TYR A 66 7.71 -2.55 -16.37
CA TYR A 66 8.99 -1.95 -16.71
C TYR A 66 9.40 -2.50 -18.08
N GLU A 67 9.20 -1.74 -19.16
CA GLU A 67 10.06 -1.89 -20.33
C GLU A 67 11.44 -1.42 -19.89
N VAL A 68 12.37 -2.36 -19.91
CA VAL A 68 13.80 -2.13 -19.77
C VAL A 68 14.27 -1.37 -21.01
N GLU A 69 14.97 -0.26 -20.83
CA GLU A 69 15.92 0.24 -21.83
C GLU A 69 17.33 -0.22 -21.45
#